data_AF-A0A845XB70-F1
#
_entry.id   AF-A0A845XB70-F1
#
_cell.length_a   1.000
_cell.length_b   1.000
_cell.length_c   1.000
_cell.angle_alpha   90.00
_cell.angle_beta   90.00
_cell.angle_gamma   90.00
#
_symmetry.space_group_name_H-M   'P 1'
#
loop_
_entity.id
_entity.type
_entity.pdbx_description
1 polymer ?
#
loop_
_entity_poly.entity_id
_entity_poly.type
_entity_poly.pdbx_seq_one_letter_code
_entity_poly.pdbx_strand_id
1 'polypeptide(L)'
;MSKFTTEDQIETYNLELLDALGYAYRHGAALTPNSSPTGQETAQSLRARDNNGSAYQVESTIDRHNFSEVLLKHRLSQAIRRINPHIPPEIRDQAQRELQNIASPDLISANETFHNYLTGGITVEYQRDGETGSETRGEQLWLIDWDNLDNNEFLAVNQFTIIEDNHNRRPDIILFINGLPLVVIELKNAADAQANLHTAYNQLQTYKREIPSLFIYNALLVISDGLSARAGSLSANYNRFSQWKLSSRVPSPNPSQRLIL
;
A
#
# COMPACT_ATOMS: atom_id res chain seq x y z
N MET A 1 24.57 -13.21 -16.32
CA MET A 1 23.68 -14.36 -16.13
C MET A 1 22.54 -13.91 -15.23
N SER A 2 21.28 -14.05 -15.67
CA SER A 2 20.12 -13.78 -14.82
C SER A 2 20.25 -14.62 -13.56
N LYS A 3 20.18 -14.01 -12.37
CA LYS A 3 20.37 -14.70 -11.09
C LYS A 3 19.14 -15.54 -10.68
N PHE A 4 18.04 -15.46 -11.42
CA PHE A 4 16.77 -16.08 -11.06
C PHE A 4 16.18 -16.79 -12.27
N THR A 5 15.83 -18.07 -12.07
CA THR A 5 15.41 -19.00 -13.11
C THR A 5 13.98 -19.51 -12.92
N THR A 6 13.34 -19.26 -11.78
CA THR A 6 11.95 -19.65 -11.49
C THR A 6 11.17 -18.51 -10.80
N GLU A 7 9.83 -18.54 -10.89
CA GLU A 7 8.95 -17.59 -10.20
C GLU A 7 9.15 -17.62 -8.68
N ASP A 8 9.28 -18.81 -8.08
CA ASP A 8 9.55 -18.98 -6.65
C ASP A 8 10.86 -18.30 -6.18
N GLN A 9 11.88 -18.28 -7.04
CA GLN A 9 13.16 -17.63 -6.74
C GLN A 9 13.05 -16.10 -6.81
N ILE A 10 12.25 -15.59 -7.75
CA ILE A 10 11.93 -14.15 -7.85
C ILE A 10 11.08 -13.74 -6.64
N GLU A 11 10.12 -14.57 -6.24
CA GLU A 11 9.32 -14.37 -5.05
C GLU A 11 10.20 -14.28 -3.81
N THR A 12 11.01 -15.32 -3.53
CA THR A 12 11.92 -15.38 -2.38
C THR A 12 12.88 -14.19 -2.32
N TYR A 13 13.46 -13.80 -3.47
CA TYR A 13 14.34 -12.65 -3.53
C TYR A 13 13.63 -11.33 -3.18
N ASN A 14 12.39 -11.14 -3.67
CA ASN A 14 11.60 -9.97 -3.33
C ASN A 14 11.20 -9.98 -1.84
N LEU A 15 10.95 -11.16 -1.23
CA LEU A 15 10.73 -11.27 0.22
C LEU A 15 11.89 -10.70 1.00
N GLU A 16 13.11 -11.17 0.71
CA GLU A 16 14.32 -10.78 1.44
C GLU A 16 14.60 -9.29 1.29
N LEU A 17 14.38 -8.73 0.09
CA LEU A 17 14.57 -7.31 -0.17
C LEU A 17 13.57 -6.44 0.60
N LEU A 18 12.29 -6.82 0.59
CA LEU A 18 11.22 -6.05 1.21
C LEU A 18 11.26 -6.16 2.74
N ASP A 19 11.56 -7.34 3.28
CA ASP A 19 11.78 -7.56 4.72
C ASP A 19 12.94 -6.69 5.23
N ALA A 20 14.04 -6.61 4.48
CA ALA A 20 15.17 -5.73 4.81
C ALA A 20 14.80 -4.23 4.82
N LEU A 21 13.72 -3.84 4.13
CA LEU A 21 13.17 -2.48 4.13
C LEU A 21 12.05 -2.29 5.17
N GLY A 22 11.72 -3.32 5.95
CA GLY A 22 10.71 -3.30 7.01
C GLY A 22 9.28 -3.62 6.52
N TYR A 23 9.12 -4.13 5.30
CA TYR A 23 7.83 -4.62 4.82
C TYR A 23 7.59 -6.04 5.32
N ALA A 24 6.47 -6.25 6.00
CA ALA A 24 5.92 -7.59 6.11
C ALA A 24 5.48 -8.08 4.72
N TYR A 25 5.49 -9.39 4.51
CA TYR A 25 5.06 -9.98 3.25
C TYR A 25 3.87 -10.92 3.42
N ARG A 26 2.92 -10.88 2.48
CA ARG A 26 1.79 -11.82 2.42
C ARG A 26 1.48 -12.24 0.98
N HIS A 27 1.09 -13.50 0.82
CA HIS A 27 0.45 -13.96 -0.40
C HIS A 27 -1.01 -13.52 -0.45
N GLY A 28 -1.48 -12.99 -1.58
CA GLY A 28 -2.84 -12.47 -1.75
C GLY A 28 -3.93 -13.50 -1.45
N ALA A 29 -3.63 -14.78 -1.56
CA ALA A 29 -4.52 -15.89 -1.16
C ALA A 29 -4.89 -15.85 0.34
N ALA A 30 -3.96 -15.40 1.21
CA ALA A 30 -4.17 -15.26 2.65
C ALA A 30 -5.05 -14.05 3.00
N LEU A 31 -5.34 -13.17 2.03
CA LEU A 31 -6.18 -11.99 2.20
C LEU A 31 -7.51 -12.16 1.44
N THR A 32 -7.90 -13.38 1.10
CA THR A 32 -9.16 -13.63 0.38
C THR A 32 -10.35 -13.59 1.36
N PRO A 33 -11.56 -13.24 0.87
CA PRO A 33 -12.77 -13.16 1.70
C PRO A 33 -13.10 -14.38 2.54
N ASN A 34 -12.69 -15.57 2.08
CA ASN A 34 -12.95 -16.85 2.71
C ASN A 34 -11.69 -17.48 3.32
N SER A 35 -10.60 -16.72 3.45
CA SER A 35 -9.42 -17.20 4.16
C SER A 35 -9.79 -17.38 5.64
N SER A 36 -10.07 -18.63 6.03
CA SER A 36 -9.90 -18.99 7.42
C SER A 36 -8.42 -18.86 7.75
N PRO A 37 -8.03 -18.45 8.97
CA PRO A 37 -6.64 -18.58 9.41
C PRO A 37 -6.30 -20.07 9.36
N THR A 38 -5.73 -20.53 8.24
CA THR A 38 -5.32 -21.91 8.11
C THR A 38 -4.18 -22.09 9.11
N GLY A 39 -4.31 -23.11 9.97
CA GLY A 39 -3.35 -23.48 11.02
C GLY A 39 -1.98 -23.96 10.50
N GLN A 40 -1.58 -23.48 9.32
CA GLN A 40 -0.30 -23.70 8.65
C GLN A 40 0.38 -22.38 8.26
N GLU A 41 -0.04 -21.22 8.79
CA GLU A 41 0.89 -20.10 8.93
C GLU A 41 1.88 -20.46 10.04
N THR A 42 2.91 -21.22 9.67
CA THR A 42 4.01 -21.60 10.55
C THR A 42 4.58 -20.36 11.23
N ALA A 43 4.82 -20.48 12.53
CA ALA A 43 5.29 -19.46 13.48
C ALA A 43 6.63 -18.75 13.14
N GLN A 44 7.05 -18.75 11.88
CA GLN A 44 8.21 -18.03 11.35
C GLN A 44 7.84 -16.68 10.70
N SER A 45 6.61 -16.47 10.23
CA SER A 45 6.20 -15.24 9.51
C SER A 45 5.48 -14.18 10.36
N LEU A 46 5.29 -14.40 11.66
CA LEU A 46 4.62 -13.46 12.59
C LEU A 46 5.54 -13.00 13.73
N ARG A 47 6.67 -12.39 13.39
CA ARG A 47 7.51 -11.68 14.38
C ARG A 47 7.41 -10.17 14.20
N ALA A 48 6.24 -9.60 14.47
CA ALA A 48 6.21 -8.22 14.94
C ALA A 48 6.73 -8.22 16.37
N ARG A 49 7.91 -7.64 16.58
CA ARG A 49 8.49 -7.44 17.91
C ARG A 49 8.13 -6.03 18.36
N ASP A 50 7.53 -5.90 19.53
CA ASP A 50 7.53 -4.63 20.24
C ASP A 50 8.95 -4.33 20.76
N ASN A 51 9.19 -3.10 21.23
CA ASN A 51 10.47 -2.68 21.80
C ASN A 51 10.91 -3.49 23.04
N ASN A 52 10.07 -4.41 23.53
CA ASN A 52 10.31 -5.28 24.69
C ASN A 52 10.44 -6.78 24.35
N GLY A 53 10.36 -7.16 23.07
CA GLY A 53 10.57 -8.55 22.63
C GLY A 53 9.45 -9.52 22.98
N SER A 54 8.25 -9.06 23.33
CA SER A 54 7.12 -9.93 23.59
C SER A 54 6.33 -10.22 22.30
N ALA A 55 6.09 -11.50 22.01
CA ALA A 55 5.28 -11.91 20.87
C ALA A 55 3.79 -11.75 21.20
N TYR A 56 3.08 -10.89 20.48
CA TYR A 56 1.62 -10.83 20.54
C TYR A 56 1.00 -11.85 19.57
N GLN A 57 -0.09 -12.49 19.99
CA GLN A 57 -0.94 -13.25 19.08
C GLN A 57 -1.56 -12.25 18.10
N VAL A 58 -1.25 -12.41 16.81
CA VAL A 58 -1.97 -11.72 15.75
C VAL A 58 -3.37 -12.33 15.72
N GLU A 59 -4.37 -11.62 16.26
CA GLU A 59 -5.76 -11.98 16.05
C GLU A 59 -5.97 -12.16 14.54
N SER A 60 -6.60 -13.26 14.15
CA SER A 60 -6.90 -13.55 12.74
C SER A 60 -7.97 -12.58 12.25
N THR A 61 -7.57 -11.37 11.88
CA THR A 61 -8.47 -10.37 11.34
C THR A 61 -8.65 -10.66 9.86
N ILE A 62 -9.88 -10.96 9.46
CA ILE A 62 -10.26 -11.02 8.05
C ILE A 62 -10.00 -9.64 7.46
N ASP A 63 -8.94 -9.51 6.66
CA ASP A 63 -8.52 -8.23 6.11
C ASP A 63 -9.44 -7.74 4.98
N ARG A 64 -10.21 -8.65 4.34
CA ARG A 64 -11.15 -8.37 3.25
C ARG A 64 -12.41 -9.21 3.34
N HIS A 65 -13.58 -8.63 3.12
CA HIS A 65 -14.87 -9.31 3.11
C HIS A 65 -15.34 -9.72 1.72
N ASN A 66 -14.79 -9.10 0.67
CA ASN A 66 -15.09 -9.40 -0.73
C ASN A 66 -13.90 -9.07 -1.64
N PHE A 67 -13.94 -9.54 -2.89
CA PHE A 67 -12.86 -9.32 -3.85
C PHE A 67 -12.83 -7.91 -4.46
N SER A 68 -13.84 -7.06 -4.25
CA SER A 68 -13.80 -5.66 -4.70
C SER A 68 -13.13 -4.73 -3.68
N GLU A 69 -12.96 -5.16 -2.43
CA GLU A 69 -12.25 -4.39 -1.43
C GLU A 69 -10.76 -4.29 -1.75
N VAL A 70 -10.29 -3.07 -2.00
CA VAL A 70 -8.87 -2.76 -2.25
C VAL A 70 -8.15 -2.19 -1.03
N LEU A 71 -8.88 -1.71 -0.03
CA LEU A 71 -8.34 -1.25 1.25
C LEU A 71 -8.33 -2.38 2.28
N LEU A 72 -7.26 -2.49 3.07
CA LEU A 72 -7.23 -3.37 4.24
C LEU A 72 -7.82 -2.60 5.43
N LYS A 73 -9.16 -2.55 5.49
CA LYS A 73 -9.93 -1.62 6.34
C LYS A 73 -9.59 -1.74 7.84
N HIS A 74 -9.33 -2.95 8.32
CA HIS A 74 -8.97 -3.16 9.72
C HIS A 74 -7.62 -2.50 10.05
N ARG A 75 -6.59 -2.77 9.24
CA ARG A 75 -5.25 -2.17 9.38
C ARG A 75 -5.29 -0.65 9.30
N LEU A 76 -6.08 -0.12 8.36
CA LEU A 76 -6.31 1.32 8.22
C LEU A 76 -6.95 1.94 9.47
N SER A 77 -7.96 1.29 10.03
CA SER A 77 -8.61 1.76 11.28
C SER A 77 -7.62 1.77 12.45
N GLN A 78 -6.83 0.71 12.62
CA GLN A 78 -5.81 0.65 13.68
C GLN A 78 -4.75 1.73 13.51
N ALA A 79 -4.30 1.97 12.27
CA ALA A 79 -3.32 3.00 11.98
C ALA A 79 -3.88 4.40 12.26
N ILE A 80 -5.08 4.74 11.78
CA ILE A 80 -5.73 6.04 12.06
C ILE A 80 -5.85 6.25 13.58
N ARG A 81 -6.27 5.23 14.33
CA ARG A 81 -6.35 5.27 15.79
C ARG A 81 -5.00 5.53 16.45
N ARG A 82 -3.94 4.85 16.01
CA ARG A 82 -2.60 4.92 16.57
C ARG A 82 -1.91 6.26 16.26
N ILE A 83 -2.08 6.79 15.05
CA ILE A 83 -1.49 8.06 14.59
C ILE A 83 -2.22 9.26 15.19
N ASN A 84 -3.54 9.14 15.36
CA ASN A 84 -4.40 10.24 15.80
C ASN A 84 -5.08 9.92 17.15
N PRO A 85 -4.34 9.63 18.23
CA PRO A 85 -4.95 9.18 19.49
C PRO A 85 -5.73 10.29 20.21
N HIS A 86 -5.43 11.55 19.90
CA HIS A 86 -6.07 12.73 20.47
C HIS A 86 -7.42 13.07 19.81
N ILE A 87 -7.68 12.55 18.61
CA ILE A 87 -8.92 12.77 17.86
C ILE A 87 -9.99 11.79 18.40
N PRO A 88 -11.23 12.25 18.68
CA PRO A 88 -12.28 11.37 19.16
C PRO A 88 -12.55 10.18 18.22
N PRO A 89 -12.91 8.98 18.74
CA PRO A 89 -13.18 7.79 17.92
C PRO A 89 -14.18 8.03 16.78
N GLU A 90 -15.29 8.70 17.06
CA GLU A 90 -16.36 8.98 16.11
C GLU A 90 -15.91 9.85 14.92
N ILE A 91 -14.97 10.77 15.18
CA ILE A 91 -14.39 11.66 14.16
C ILE A 91 -13.40 10.89 13.29
N ARG A 92 -12.60 9.99 13.89
CA ARG A 92 -11.72 9.07 13.15
C ARG A 92 -12.54 8.16 12.24
N ASP A 93 -13.63 7.61 12.74
CA ASP A 93 -14.52 6.75 11.96
C ASP A 93 -15.20 7.53 10.83
N GLN A 94 -15.56 8.79 11.07
CA GLN A 94 -16.09 9.68 10.03
C GLN A 94 -15.07 9.94 8.92
N ALA A 95 -13.84 10.33 9.28
CA ALA A 95 -12.78 10.55 8.30
C ALA A 95 -12.45 9.26 7.51
N GLN A 96 -12.44 8.11 8.18
CA GLN A 96 -12.26 6.82 7.50
C GLN A 96 -13.41 6.52 6.51
N ARG A 97 -14.66 6.89 6.83
CA ARG A 97 -15.78 6.79 5.89
C ARG A 97 -15.66 7.76 4.73
N GLU A 98 -15.23 8.99 4.96
CA GLU A 98 -14.99 9.98 3.91
C GLU A 98 -13.94 9.48 2.92
N LEU A 99 -12.81 8.98 3.43
CA LEU A 99 -11.75 8.36 2.64
C LEU A 99 -12.23 7.18 1.79
N GLN A 100 -13.15 6.36 2.31
CA GLN A 100 -13.72 5.22 1.56
C GLN A 100 -14.72 5.62 0.48
N ASN A 101 -15.29 6.82 0.58
CA ASN A 101 -16.38 7.28 -0.27
C ASN A 101 -15.98 8.55 -1.04
N ILE A 102 -14.73 8.63 -1.52
CA ILE A 102 -14.27 9.73 -2.38
C ILE A 102 -15.15 9.79 -3.62
N ALA A 103 -16.05 10.77 -3.65
CA ALA A 103 -16.95 11.03 -4.76
C ALA A 103 -16.24 11.90 -5.79
N SER A 104 -16.13 11.41 -7.02
CA SER A 104 -15.44 12.12 -8.09
C SER A 104 -16.01 11.76 -9.46
N PRO A 105 -16.03 12.71 -10.43
CA PRO A 105 -16.49 12.42 -11.79
C PRO A 105 -15.57 11.48 -12.57
N ASP A 106 -14.29 11.39 -12.19
CA ASP A 106 -13.30 10.56 -12.86
C ASP A 106 -12.18 10.10 -11.90
N LEU A 107 -11.39 9.13 -12.36
CA LEU A 107 -10.33 8.49 -11.59
C LEU A 107 -9.20 9.47 -11.20
N ILE A 108 -8.82 10.39 -12.08
CA ILE A 108 -7.70 11.32 -11.80
C ILE A 108 -8.12 12.30 -10.71
N SER A 109 -9.32 12.86 -10.81
CA SER A 109 -9.88 13.75 -9.79
C SER A 109 -10.05 13.02 -8.43
N ALA A 110 -10.42 11.74 -8.44
CA ALA A 110 -10.51 10.92 -7.23
C ALA A 110 -9.14 10.70 -6.59
N ASN A 111 -8.14 10.38 -7.42
CA ASN A 111 -6.78 10.16 -6.99
C ASN A 111 -6.11 11.44 -6.47
N GLU A 112 -6.37 12.59 -7.08
CA GLU A 112 -5.90 13.89 -6.59
C GLU A 112 -6.50 14.21 -5.22
N THR A 113 -7.80 13.96 -5.03
CA THR A 113 -8.47 14.13 -3.73
C THR A 113 -7.82 13.24 -2.67
N PHE A 114 -7.63 11.95 -2.99
CA PHE A 114 -6.91 11.04 -2.10
C PHE A 114 -5.47 11.49 -1.82
N HIS A 115 -4.73 11.95 -2.83
CA HIS A 115 -3.35 12.40 -2.68
C HIS A 115 -3.27 13.61 -1.74
N ASN A 116 -4.23 14.52 -1.80
CA ASN A 116 -4.34 15.64 -0.86
C ASN A 116 -4.60 15.15 0.57
N TYR A 117 -5.46 14.14 0.77
CA TYR A 117 -5.64 13.52 2.09
C TYR A 117 -4.37 12.82 2.59
N LEU A 118 -3.65 12.13 1.70
CA LEU A 118 -2.43 11.40 2.03
C LEU A 118 -1.31 12.34 2.48
N THR A 119 -1.15 13.47 1.79
CA THR A 119 -0.02 14.40 1.99
C THR A 119 -0.32 15.58 2.91
N GLY A 120 -1.58 16.03 2.96
CA GLY A 120 -2.04 17.18 3.76
C GLY A 120 -2.90 16.82 4.97
N GLY A 121 -3.32 15.56 5.08
CA GLY A 121 -4.29 15.12 6.08
C GLY A 121 -5.74 15.35 5.66
N ILE A 122 -6.66 14.70 6.37
CA ILE A 122 -8.10 14.92 6.25
C ILE A 122 -8.48 15.98 7.28
N THR A 123 -9.08 17.09 6.83
CA THR A 123 -9.52 18.13 7.75
C THR A 123 -10.75 17.65 8.50
N VAL A 124 -10.66 17.62 9.83
CA VAL A 124 -11.77 17.24 10.71
C VAL A 124 -12.11 18.36 11.67
N GLU A 125 -13.38 18.49 12.01
CA GLU A 125 -13.89 19.47 12.97
C GLU A 125 -14.69 18.76 14.06
N TYR A 126 -14.40 19.07 15.32
CA TYR A 126 -15.16 18.54 16.45
C TYR A 126 -15.16 19.48 17.66
N GLN A 127 -16.15 19.30 18.53
CA GLN A 127 -16.24 20.03 19.79
C GLN A 127 -15.28 19.44 20.81
N ARG A 128 -14.51 20.29 21.46
CA ARG A 128 -13.67 19.91 22.59
C ARG A 128 -14.04 20.77 23.79
N ASP A 129 -14.30 20.13 24.91
CA ASP A 129 -14.51 20.85 26.17
C ASP A 129 -13.17 21.48 26.62
N GLY A 130 -13.15 22.81 26.63
CA GLY A 130 -12.09 23.63 27.18
C GLY A 130 -12.47 24.21 28.55
N GLU A 131 -11.53 24.90 29.18
CA GLU A 131 -11.73 25.52 30.50
C GLU A 131 -12.85 26.58 30.50
N THR A 132 -13.14 27.18 29.35
CA THR A 132 -14.13 28.26 29.17
C THR A 132 -15.42 27.82 28.45
N GLY A 133 -15.57 26.54 28.13
CA GLY A 133 -16.73 25.99 27.40
C GLY A 133 -16.33 25.05 26.26
N SER A 134 -17.32 24.58 25.50
CA SER A 134 -17.08 23.74 24.30
C SER A 134 -16.65 24.64 23.13
N GLU A 135 -15.50 24.32 22.53
CA GLU A 135 -14.93 25.05 21.39
C GLU A 135 -14.84 24.14 20.17
N THR A 136 -15.19 24.66 18.99
CA THR A 136 -14.97 23.96 17.70
C THR A 136 -13.49 23.99 17.38
N ARG A 137 -12.88 22.82 17.20
CA ARG A 137 -11.49 22.65 16.78
C ARG A 137 -11.42 22.03 15.41
N GLY A 138 -10.79 22.73 14.47
CA GLY A 138 -10.39 22.19 13.17
C GLY A 138 -8.94 21.68 13.22
N GLU A 139 -8.70 20.44 12.84
CA GLU A 139 -7.35 19.86 12.77
C GLU A 139 -7.21 18.83 11.66
N GLN A 140 -5.96 18.45 11.35
CA GLN A 140 -5.67 17.46 10.32
C GLN A 140 -5.56 16.07 10.94
N LEU A 141 -6.34 15.13 10.40
CA LEU A 141 -6.21 13.70 10.67
C LEU A 141 -5.23 13.09 9.66
N TRP A 142 -4.17 12.47 10.16
CA TRP A 142 -3.10 11.92 9.35
C TRP A 142 -3.27 10.44 9.04
N LEU A 143 -3.02 10.05 7.79
CA LEU A 143 -3.05 8.66 7.33
C LEU A 143 -1.68 7.97 7.43
N ILE A 144 -0.61 8.76 7.44
CA ILE A 144 0.78 8.34 7.56
C ILE A 144 1.41 9.15 8.70
N ASP A 145 2.16 8.47 9.56
CA ASP A 145 2.98 9.11 10.57
C ASP A 145 4.31 9.52 9.93
N TRP A 146 4.39 10.78 9.48
CA TRP A 146 5.58 11.32 8.82
C TRP A 146 6.71 11.64 9.81
N ASP A 147 6.35 11.87 11.09
CA ASP A 147 7.30 12.22 12.14
C ASP A 147 8.00 10.98 12.71
N ASN A 148 7.29 9.85 12.77
CA ASN A 148 7.83 8.57 13.20
C ASN A 148 7.46 7.46 12.22
N LEU A 149 8.37 7.13 11.30
CA LEU A 149 8.10 6.12 10.27
C LEU A 149 7.88 4.70 10.83
N ASP A 150 8.42 4.38 12.01
CA ASP A 150 8.24 3.08 12.65
C ASP A 150 6.84 2.87 13.21
N ASN A 151 6.09 3.97 13.36
CA ASN A 151 4.69 3.87 13.68
C ASN A 151 3.90 3.30 12.48
N ASN A 152 4.31 3.49 11.23
CA ASN A 152 3.56 2.98 10.08
C ASN A 152 3.75 1.47 9.87
N GLU A 153 2.68 0.80 9.41
CA GLU A 153 2.73 -0.58 8.97
C GLU A 153 3.02 -0.63 7.46
N PHE A 154 4.03 -1.39 7.07
CA PHE A 154 4.42 -1.61 5.67
C PHE A 154 4.16 -3.06 5.30
N LEU A 155 3.38 -3.28 4.25
CA LEU A 155 2.96 -4.62 3.84
C LEU A 155 3.07 -4.77 2.33
N ALA A 156 3.87 -5.74 1.88
CA ALA A 156 3.94 -6.12 0.48
C ALA A 156 3.05 -7.34 0.25
N VAL A 157 2.17 -7.25 -0.74
CA VAL A 157 1.25 -8.33 -1.09
C VAL A 157 1.46 -8.72 -2.53
N ASN A 158 1.84 -9.98 -2.78
CA ASN A 158 1.86 -10.50 -4.15
C ASN A 158 0.53 -11.15 -4.52
N GLN A 159 0.24 -11.22 -5.82
CA GLN A 159 -0.92 -11.94 -6.36
C GLN A 159 -2.28 -11.52 -5.74
N PHE A 160 -2.43 -10.23 -5.42
CA PHE A 160 -3.65 -9.71 -4.81
C PHE A 160 -4.79 -9.65 -5.82
N THR A 161 -5.78 -10.54 -5.67
CA THR A 161 -6.91 -10.64 -6.62
C THR A 161 -7.97 -9.60 -6.31
N ILE A 162 -8.37 -8.85 -7.35
CA ILE A 162 -9.42 -7.82 -7.31
C ILE A 162 -10.47 -8.14 -8.36
N ILE A 163 -11.74 -8.07 -7.98
CA ILE A 163 -12.88 -8.25 -8.89
C ILE A 163 -13.75 -6.98 -8.85
N GLU A 164 -13.87 -6.31 -9.98
CA GLU A 164 -14.68 -5.09 -10.16
C GLU A 164 -15.40 -5.17 -11.52
N ASP A 165 -16.71 -4.95 -11.55
CA ASP A 165 -17.53 -4.99 -12.78
C ASP A 165 -17.27 -6.21 -13.68
N ASN A 166 -17.19 -7.40 -13.08
CA ASN A 166 -16.86 -8.70 -13.72
C ASN A 166 -15.44 -8.82 -14.31
N HIS A 167 -14.59 -7.82 -14.13
CA HIS A 167 -13.16 -7.94 -14.45
C HIS A 167 -12.43 -8.54 -13.26
N ASN A 168 -11.69 -9.62 -13.50
CA ASN A 168 -10.85 -10.26 -12.51
C ASN A 168 -9.38 -9.95 -12.84
N ARG A 169 -8.73 -9.17 -11.97
CA ARG A 169 -7.36 -8.71 -12.17
C ARG A 169 -6.51 -9.05 -10.94
N ARG A 170 -5.23 -9.30 -11.19
CA ARG A 170 -4.26 -9.71 -10.19
C ARG A 170 -2.93 -9.03 -10.49
N PRO A 171 -2.68 -7.84 -9.91
CA PRO A 171 -1.37 -7.23 -9.99
C PRO A 171 -0.29 -8.11 -9.36
N ASP A 172 0.94 -8.01 -9.85
CA ASP A 172 2.03 -8.86 -9.37
C ASP A 172 2.36 -8.56 -7.91
N ILE A 173 2.58 -7.28 -7.57
CA ILE A 173 2.82 -6.81 -6.21
C ILE A 173 2.08 -5.49 -5.95
N ILE A 174 1.47 -5.38 -4.77
CA ILE A 174 0.93 -4.13 -4.23
C ILE A 174 1.62 -3.83 -2.90
N LEU A 175 2.14 -2.62 -2.75
CA LEU A 175 2.68 -2.15 -1.48
C LEU A 175 1.61 -1.35 -0.74
N PHE A 176 1.27 -1.85 0.44
CA PHE A 176 0.38 -1.21 1.38
C PHE A 176 1.17 -0.45 2.44
N ILE A 177 0.68 0.74 2.79
CA ILE A 177 1.09 1.43 4.02
C ILE A 177 -0.17 1.68 4.84
N ASN A 178 -0.20 1.24 6.10
CA ASN A 178 -1.35 1.37 6.98
C ASN A 178 -2.66 0.86 6.34
N GLY A 179 -2.60 -0.17 5.50
CA GLY A 179 -3.75 -0.71 4.77
C GLY A 179 -4.19 0.06 3.52
N LEU A 180 -3.47 1.10 3.09
CA LEU A 180 -3.67 1.83 1.83
C LEU A 180 -2.80 1.26 0.70
N PRO A 181 -3.34 0.87 -0.48
CA PRO A 181 -2.58 0.31 -1.59
C PRO A 181 -1.86 1.39 -2.41
N LEU A 182 -0.76 1.92 -1.88
CA LEU A 182 -0.10 3.10 -2.45
C LEU A 182 0.75 2.81 -3.69
N VAL A 183 1.31 1.61 -3.83
CA VAL A 183 2.18 1.27 -4.97
C VAL A 183 1.69 0.02 -5.66
N VAL A 184 1.61 0.07 -6.99
CA VAL A 184 1.33 -1.09 -7.84
C VAL A 184 2.55 -1.38 -8.70
N ILE A 185 3.04 -2.61 -8.65
CA ILE A 185 4.25 -3.05 -9.34
C ILE A 185 3.88 -4.19 -10.28
N GLU A 186 4.25 -4.05 -11.56
CA GLU A 186 4.15 -5.10 -12.57
C GLU A 186 5.53 -5.58 -12.99
N LEU A 187 5.70 -6.89 -12.99
CA LEU A 187 6.93 -7.60 -13.29
C LEU A 187 6.79 -8.38 -14.59
N LYS A 188 7.87 -8.46 -15.36
CA LYS A 188 8.02 -9.38 -16.49
C LYS A 188 9.25 -10.24 -16.28
N ASN A 189 9.18 -11.46 -16.79
CA ASN A 189 10.25 -12.43 -16.67
C ASN A 189 11.44 -12.01 -17.55
N ALA A 190 12.60 -11.77 -16.95
CA ALA A 190 13.84 -11.41 -17.64
C ALA A 190 14.34 -12.48 -18.64
N ALA A 191 13.85 -13.73 -18.54
CA ALA A 191 14.19 -14.82 -19.44
C ALA A 191 13.35 -14.84 -20.73
N ASP A 192 12.27 -14.05 -20.80
CA ASP A 192 11.52 -13.87 -22.03
C ASP A 192 12.25 -12.84 -22.91
N ALA A 193 12.71 -13.27 -24.09
CA ALA A 193 13.38 -12.39 -25.05
C ALA A 193 12.50 -11.26 -25.57
N GLN A 194 11.18 -11.32 -25.33
CA GLN A 194 10.20 -10.28 -25.63
C GLN A 194 9.73 -9.51 -24.39
N ALA A 195 10.35 -9.72 -23.21
CA ALA A 195 10.06 -8.96 -22.00
C ALA A 195 10.34 -7.47 -22.24
N ASN A 196 9.26 -6.74 -22.50
CA ASN A 196 9.29 -5.32 -22.80
C ASN A 196 8.57 -4.59 -21.67
N LEU A 197 9.23 -3.59 -21.07
CA LEU A 197 8.63 -2.68 -20.11
C LEU A 197 7.32 -2.07 -20.61
N HIS A 198 7.17 -1.91 -21.93
CA HIS A 198 5.93 -1.47 -22.55
C HIS A 198 4.75 -2.44 -22.31
N THR A 199 5.00 -3.75 -22.24
CA THR A 199 3.97 -4.75 -21.94
C THR A 199 3.52 -4.65 -20.48
N ALA A 200 4.44 -4.47 -19.54
CA ALA A 200 4.11 -4.20 -18.14
C ALA A 200 3.32 -2.89 -17.99
N TYR A 201 3.71 -1.83 -18.72
CA TYR A 201 2.98 -0.58 -18.75
C TYR A 201 1.55 -0.73 -19.29
N ASN A 202 1.36 -1.49 -20.38
CA ASN A 202 0.04 -1.77 -20.94
C ASN A 202 -0.86 -2.57 -19.98
N GLN A 203 -0.26 -3.44 -19.18
CA GLN A 203 -0.96 -4.18 -18.13
C GLN A 203 -1.51 -3.21 -17.06
N LEU A 204 -0.70 -2.25 -16.61
CA LEU A 204 -1.16 -1.19 -15.72
C LEU A 204 -2.30 -0.35 -16.33
N GLN A 205 -2.23 -0.02 -17.63
CA GLN A 205 -3.33 0.68 -18.30
C GLN A 205 -4.63 -0.15 -18.34
N THR A 206 -4.51 -1.46 -18.46
CA THR A 206 -5.65 -2.39 -18.40
C THR A 206 -6.26 -2.39 -17.01
N TYR A 207 -5.44 -2.45 -15.96
CA TYR A 207 -5.95 -2.39 -14.58
C TYR A 207 -6.62 -1.06 -14.28
N LYS A 208 -6.04 0.08 -14.69
CA LYS A 208 -6.67 1.39 -14.51
C LYS A 208 -8.06 1.48 -15.14
N ARG A 209 -8.31 0.77 -16.24
CA ARG A 209 -9.62 0.72 -16.91
C ARG A 209 -10.60 -0.23 -16.23
N GLU A 210 -10.11 -1.35 -15.71
CA GLU A 210 -10.96 -2.49 -15.34
C GLU A 210 -11.12 -2.69 -13.83
N ILE A 211 -10.17 -2.20 -13.03
CA ILE A 211 -10.24 -2.15 -11.56
C ILE A 211 -9.86 -0.73 -11.06
N PRO A 212 -10.54 0.33 -11.53
CA PRO A 212 -10.18 1.71 -11.19
C PRO A 212 -10.24 2.01 -9.70
N SER A 213 -11.03 1.29 -8.90
CA SER A 213 -11.11 1.47 -7.44
C SER A 213 -9.74 1.35 -6.75
N LEU A 214 -8.85 0.48 -7.24
CA LEU A 214 -7.49 0.35 -6.74
C LEU A 214 -6.69 1.66 -6.91
N PHE A 215 -6.87 2.32 -8.05
CA PHE A 215 -6.06 3.46 -8.46
C PHE A 215 -6.54 4.80 -7.90
N ILE A 216 -7.69 4.83 -7.22
CA ILE A 216 -8.07 5.97 -6.37
C ILE A 216 -6.96 6.22 -5.34
N TYR A 217 -6.42 5.16 -4.74
CA TYR A 217 -5.45 5.26 -3.66
C TYR A 217 -3.97 5.17 -4.11
N ASN A 218 -3.72 5.05 -5.41
CA ASN A 218 -2.38 4.83 -5.92
C ASN A 218 -1.52 6.11 -5.88
N ALA A 219 -0.34 6.03 -5.29
CA ALA A 219 0.67 7.09 -5.33
C ALA A 219 1.71 6.86 -6.44
N LEU A 220 2.11 5.61 -6.67
CA LEU A 220 3.16 5.26 -7.64
C LEU A 220 2.87 3.97 -8.39
N LEU A 221 3.24 3.98 -9.67
CA LEU A 221 3.26 2.83 -10.55
C LEU A 221 4.70 2.44 -10.85
N VAL A 222 5.00 1.14 -10.79
CA VAL A 222 6.32 0.59 -11.11
C VAL A 222 6.18 -0.51 -12.15
N ILE A 223 7.09 -0.50 -13.13
CA ILE A 223 7.22 -1.55 -14.14
C ILE A 223 8.65 -2.07 -14.12
N SER A 224 8.82 -3.39 -14.23
CA SER A 224 10.13 -4.02 -14.28
C SER A 224 10.14 -5.22 -15.24
N ASP A 225 11.26 -5.41 -15.94
CA ASP A 225 11.56 -6.62 -16.74
C ASP A 225 12.65 -7.49 -16.08
N GLY A 226 13.00 -7.19 -14.83
CA GLY A 226 14.07 -7.85 -14.08
C GLY A 226 15.49 -7.34 -14.39
N LEU A 227 15.69 -6.61 -15.49
CA LEU A 227 16.95 -5.93 -15.82
C LEU A 227 16.88 -4.42 -15.60
N SER A 228 15.72 -3.84 -15.82
CA SER A 228 15.41 -2.43 -15.67
C SER A 228 14.09 -2.26 -14.93
N ALA A 229 14.02 -1.25 -14.07
CA ALA A 229 12.79 -0.81 -13.43
C ALA A 229 12.55 0.67 -13.70
N ARG A 230 11.29 1.04 -13.94
CA ARG A 230 10.88 2.44 -14.11
C ARG A 230 9.64 2.72 -13.29
N ALA A 231 9.51 3.95 -12.82
CA ALA A 231 8.37 4.39 -12.04
C ALA A 231 7.72 5.64 -12.63
N GLY A 232 6.41 5.80 -12.41
CA GLY A 232 5.62 6.93 -12.87
C GLY A 232 4.38 7.15 -12.01
N SER A 233 3.80 8.35 -12.07
CA SER A 233 2.52 8.66 -11.42
C SER A 233 1.34 8.03 -12.18
N LEU A 234 0.15 8.05 -11.58
CA LEU A 234 -1.07 7.53 -12.19
C LEU A 234 -1.35 8.11 -13.58
N SER A 235 -1.09 9.41 -13.78
CA SER A 235 -1.32 10.13 -15.04
C SER A 235 -0.13 10.09 -16.01
N ALA A 236 0.99 9.50 -15.63
CA ALA A 236 2.19 9.46 -16.47
C ALA A 236 1.98 8.57 -17.70
N ASN A 237 2.34 9.09 -18.87
CA ASN A 237 2.49 8.27 -20.07
C ASN A 237 3.81 7.48 -20.02
N TYR A 238 3.95 6.45 -20.85
CA TYR A 238 5.12 5.57 -20.86
C TYR A 238 6.47 6.31 -20.91
N ASN A 239 6.55 7.39 -21.71
CA ASN A 239 7.78 8.18 -21.85
C ASN A 239 8.17 8.97 -20.59
N ARG A 240 7.25 9.11 -19.62
CA ARG A 240 7.51 9.75 -18.32
C ARG A 240 7.81 8.74 -17.22
N PHE A 241 7.69 7.43 -17.50
CA PHE A 241 8.22 6.41 -16.61
C PHE A 241 9.74 6.46 -16.64
N SER A 242 10.34 6.74 -15.49
CA SER A 242 11.77 7.02 -15.37
C SER A 242 12.46 6.02 -14.47
N GLN A 243 13.71 5.67 -14.80
CA GLN A 243 14.55 4.90 -13.90
C GLN A 243 14.89 5.74 -12.67
N TRP A 244 14.89 5.10 -11.50
CA TRP A 244 15.42 5.72 -10.29
C TRP A 244 16.93 5.90 -10.43
N LYS A 245 17.40 7.15 -10.38
CA LYS A 245 18.83 7.45 -10.45
C LYS A 245 19.34 7.67 -9.03
N LEU A 246 20.31 6.85 -8.62
CA LEU A 246 21.13 7.18 -7.46
C LEU A 246 21.90 8.47 -7.78
N SER A 247 21.60 9.53 -7.04
CA SER A 247 22.46 10.72 -7.05
C SER A 247 23.84 10.28 -6.58
N SER A 248 24.88 10.62 -7.33
CA SER A 248 26.28 10.30 -7.01
C SER A 248 26.78 10.90 -5.68
N ARG A 249 25.93 11.67 -4.99
CA ARG A 249 26.18 12.31 -3.69
C ARG A 249 25.51 11.62 -2.50
N VAL A 250 24.68 10.60 -2.72
CA VAL A 250 24.08 9.82 -1.63
C VAL A 250 24.95 8.58 -1.43
N PRO A 251 25.51 8.33 -0.22
CA PRO A 251 26.17 7.07 0.09
C PRO A 251 25.21 5.92 -0.22
N SER A 252 25.74 4.72 -0.46
CA SER A 252 24.95 3.49 -0.63
C SER A 252 23.71 3.50 0.28
N PRO A 253 22.50 3.25 -0.24
CA PRO A 253 21.26 3.41 0.52
C PRO A 253 21.41 2.68 1.84
N ASN A 254 21.29 3.42 2.94
CA ASN A 254 21.22 2.81 4.24
C ASN A 254 19.91 2.01 4.25
N PRO A 255 19.92 0.68 4.48
CA PRO A 255 18.68 -0.10 4.58
C PRO A 255 17.71 0.43 5.65
N SER A 256 18.18 1.28 6.57
CA SER A 256 17.35 2.01 7.55
C SER A 256 16.60 3.22 6.98
N GLN A 257 16.88 3.68 5.76
CA GLN A 257 16.15 4.78 5.13
C GLN A 257 14.96 4.23 4.34
N ARG A 258 13.79 4.23 4.98
CA ARG A 258 12.52 3.96 4.30
C ARG A 258 12.23 5.11 3.33
N LEU A 259 12.18 4.81 2.03
CA LEU A 259 11.66 5.74 1.04
C LEU A 259 10.13 5.62 1.04
N ILE A 260 9.46 6.63 1.58
CA ILE A 260 8.05 6.89 1.29
C ILE A 260 8.03 8.00 0.23
N LEU A 261 7.12 7.82 -0.74
CA LEU A 261 6.98 8.62 -1.96
C LEU A 261 6.65 10.09 -1.70
#